data_AF-A0A1A8N3Z2-F1
#
_entry.id   AF-A0A1A8N3Z2-F1
#
_cell.length_a   1.000
_cell.length_b   1.000
_cell.length_c   1.000
_cell.angle_alpha   90.00
_cell.angle_beta   90.00
_cell.angle_gamma   90.00
#
_symmetry.space_group_name_H-M   'P 1'
#
loop_
_entity.id
_entity.type
_entity.pdbx_description
1 polymer ?
#
loop_
_entity_poly.entity_id
_entity_poly.type
_entity_poly.pdbx_seq_one_letter_code
_entity_poly.pdbx_strand_id
1 'polypeptide(L)'
;PTFDYTKGNFLPSMNETYIKKCNFNMGPDIYCPIFKVGDILNYAQQNFTELAAKGGVIGIKINWMCDLDKSDDYCNPSYSFTRLDAMSQKSTVSP
;
A
#
# COMPACT_ATOMS: atom_id res chain seq x y z
N PRO A 1 6.57 -20.34 -2.62
CA PRO A 1 6.45 -21.79 -2.33
C PRO A 1 6.95 -22.77 -3.42
N THR A 2 6.87 -22.54 -4.73
CA THR A 2 7.53 -23.44 -5.71
C THR A 2 9.06 -23.29 -5.74
N PHE A 3 9.55 -22.12 -5.35
CA PHE A 3 10.95 -21.70 -5.51
C PHE A 3 11.71 -21.51 -4.19
N ASP A 4 11.12 -21.91 -3.06
CA ASP A 4 11.67 -21.70 -1.71
C ASP A 4 12.19 -20.27 -1.45
N TYR A 5 11.54 -19.28 -2.05
CA TYR A 5 11.92 -17.88 -2.00
C TYR A 5 11.04 -17.10 -1.01
N THR A 6 11.67 -16.26 -0.19
CA THR A 6 11.00 -15.38 0.78
C THR A 6 11.59 -13.98 0.72
N LYS A 7 10.71 -12.98 0.57
CA LYS A 7 11.05 -11.55 0.69
C LYS A 7 9.86 -10.81 1.28
N GLY A 8 10.15 -9.75 2.03
CA GLY A 8 9.15 -8.89 2.65
C GLY A 8 9.36 -7.42 2.30
N ASN A 9 8.39 -6.59 2.66
CA ASN A 9 8.50 -5.14 2.54
C ASN A 9 9.35 -4.52 3.66
N PHE A 10 9.78 -5.30 4.66
CA PHE A 10 10.80 -4.90 5.64
C PHE A 10 12.16 -5.38 5.14
N LEU A 11 12.95 -4.47 4.61
CA LEU A 11 14.30 -4.79 4.13
C LEU A 11 15.23 -5.03 5.33
N PRO A 12 16.17 -6.00 5.24
CA PRO A 12 17.16 -6.24 6.29
C PRO A 12 18.05 -5.03 6.60
N SER A 13 18.21 -4.13 5.63
CA SER A 13 19.01 -2.90 5.76
C SER A 13 18.28 -1.75 6.49
N MET A 14 16.99 -1.91 6.80
CA MET A 14 16.25 -0.90 7.56
C MET A 14 16.77 -0.78 8.98
N ASN A 15 16.82 0.46 9.46
CA ASN A 15 17.20 0.76 10.84
C ASN A 15 16.13 1.62 11.52
N GLU A 16 16.22 1.69 12.85
CA GLU A 16 15.28 2.44 13.68
C GLU A 16 15.18 3.93 13.29
N THR A 17 16.31 4.54 12.92
CA THR A 17 16.37 5.94 12.48
C THR A 17 15.55 6.18 11.22
N TYR A 18 15.60 5.24 10.27
CA TYR A 18 14.79 5.28 9.05
C TYR A 18 13.31 5.11 9.37
N ILE A 19 12.93 4.06 10.11
CA ILE A 19 11.53 3.76 10.44
C ILE A 19 10.85 4.91 11.18
N LYS A 20 11.58 5.61 12.07
CA LYS A 20 11.04 6.77 12.81
C LYS A 20 10.76 8.01 11.95
N LYS A 21 11.34 8.09 10.76
CA LYS A 21 11.30 9.31 9.92
C LYS A 21 10.62 9.09 8.57
N CYS A 22 10.69 7.87 8.05
CA CYS A 22 10.20 7.58 6.72
C CYS A 22 8.68 7.74 6.66
N ASN A 23 8.19 8.15 5.50
CA ASN A 23 6.79 8.01 5.14
C ASN A 23 6.75 7.37 3.75
N PHE A 24 5.91 6.37 3.59
CA PHE A 24 5.68 5.72 2.32
C PHE A 24 5.38 6.76 1.24
N ASN A 25 6.02 6.59 0.09
CA ASN A 25 5.67 7.26 -1.13
C ASN A 25 6.02 6.34 -2.32
N MET A 26 5.34 6.53 -3.44
CA MET A 26 5.54 5.69 -4.64
C MET A 26 6.88 5.92 -5.36
N GLY A 27 7.73 6.82 -4.86
CA GLY A 27 9.02 7.15 -5.46
C GLY A 27 10.19 6.60 -4.61
N PRO A 28 10.88 7.45 -3.84
CA PRO A 28 12.07 7.03 -3.07
C PRO A 28 11.80 6.00 -1.95
N ASP A 29 10.61 5.98 -1.33
CA ASP A 29 10.36 5.20 -0.11
C ASP A 29 9.29 4.12 -0.27
N ILE A 30 9.33 3.37 -1.37
CA ILE A 30 8.39 2.25 -1.61
C ILE A 30 8.46 1.15 -0.53
N TYR A 31 9.58 1.08 0.19
CA TYR A 31 9.80 0.12 1.27
C TYR A 31 9.44 0.66 2.65
N CYS A 32 9.15 1.96 2.81
CA CYS A 32 8.75 2.47 4.11
C CYS A 32 7.40 1.85 4.52
N PRO A 33 7.31 1.20 5.68
CA PRO A 33 6.08 0.56 6.14
C PRO A 33 5.10 1.53 6.83
N ILE A 34 5.44 2.82 6.91
CA ILE A 34 4.65 3.85 7.59
C ILE A 34 3.86 4.64 6.55
N PHE A 35 2.55 4.46 6.54
CA PHE A 35 1.65 5.11 5.60
C PHE A 35 0.83 6.21 6.30
N LYS A 36 0.84 7.42 5.74
CA LYS A 36 -0.06 8.48 6.18
C LYS A 36 -1.45 8.23 5.59
N VAL A 37 -2.48 8.29 6.44
CA VAL A 37 -3.88 8.07 6.04
C VAL A 37 -4.28 9.05 4.93
N GLY A 38 -3.92 10.33 5.04
CA GLY A 38 -4.19 11.33 4.01
C GLY A 38 -3.57 10.96 2.66
N ASP A 39 -2.33 10.49 2.63
CA ASP A 39 -1.64 10.09 1.41
C ASP A 39 -2.28 8.86 0.78
N ILE A 40 -2.67 7.86 1.59
CA ILE A 40 -3.43 6.69 1.12
C ILE A 40 -4.72 7.13 0.41
N LEU A 41 -5.49 8.05 1.00
CA LEU A 41 -6.72 8.54 0.39
C LEU A 41 -6.45 9.33 -0.88
N ASN A 42 -5.41 10.17 -0.89
CA ASN A 42 -4.99 10.91 -2.08
C ASN A 42 -4.59 9.96 -3.22
N TYR A 43 -3.84 8.89 -2.93
CA TYR A 43 -3.49 7.87 -3.92
C TYR A 43 -4.71 7.08 -4.42
N ALA A 44 -5.71 6.87 -3.58
CA ALA A 44 -6.99 6.30 -3.95
C ALA A 44 -7.94 7.30 -4.64
N GLN A 45 -7.49 8.54 -4.89
CA GLN A 45 -8.27 9.62 -5.48
C GLN A 45 -9.55 9.95 -4.69
N GLN A 46 -9.48 9.89 -3.36
CA GLN A 46 -10.58 10.18 -2.46
C GLN A 46 -10.37 11.49 -1.70
N ASN A 47 -11.44 12.24 -1.47
CA ASN A 47 -11.42 13.40 -0.58
C ASN A 47 -11.49 12.94 0.88
N PHE A 48 -10.50 13.33 1.69
CA PHE A 48 -10.42 12.93 3.10
C PHE A 48 -11.64 13.38 3.90
N THR A 49 -12.04 14.66 3.78
CA THR A 49 -13.12 15.24 4.58
C THR A 49 -14.46 14.57 4.27
N GLU A 50 -14.74 14.30 3.00
CA GLU A 50 -15.97 13.62 2.59
C GLU A 50 -16.02 12.17 3.06
N LEU A 51 -14.89 11.44 2.93
CA LEU A 51 -14.82 10.05 3.35
C LEU A 51 -14.86 9.92 4.88
N ALA A 52 -14.21 10.82 5.62
CA ALA A 52 -14.22 10.83 7.07
C ALA A 52 -15.62 11.11 7.64
N ALA A 53 -16.42 11.93 6.96
CA ALA A 53 -17.78 12.24 7.39
C ALA A 53 -18.76 11.06 7.23
N LYS A 54 -18.58 10.24 6.18
CA LYS A 54 -19.50 9.14 5.85
C LYS A 54 -18.97 7.74 6.23
N GLY A 55 -17.67 7.62 6.43
CA GLY A 55 -16.98 6.34 6.41
C GLY A 55 -16.79 5.78 5.00
N GLY A 56 -16.03 4.68 4.91
CA GLY A 56 -15.79 3.95 3.67
C GLY A 56 -14.73 2.87 3.85
N VAL A 57 -14.42 2.16 2.76
CA VAL A 57 -13.47 1.04 2.77
C VAL A 57 -12.39 1.28 1.73
N ILE A 58 -11.14 1.30 2.17
CA ILE A 58 -9.97 1.49 1.31
C ILE A 58 -9.16 0.20 1.25
N GLY A 59 -8.86 -0.25 0.04
CA GLY A 59 -7.97 -1.37 -0.22
C GLY A 59 -6.55 -0.86 -0.48
N ILE A 60 -5.57 -1.45 0.22
CA ILE A 60 -4.14 -1.30 -0.05
C ILE A 60 -3.68 -2.61 -0.68
N LYS A 61 -3.34 -2.57 -1.97
CA LYS A 61 -2.87 -3.75 -2.70
C LYS A 61 -1.34 -3.69 -2.81
N ILE A 62 -0.67 -4.68 -2.20
CA ILE A 62 0.77 -4.90 -2.30
C ILE A 62 0.99 -6.08 -3.24
N ASN A 63 1.63 -5.84 -4.38
CA ASN A 63 1.82 -6.83 -5.42
C ASN A 63 3.31 -7.10 -5.67
N TRP A 64 3.68 -8.38 -5.68
CA TRP A 64 5.04 -8.87 -5.90
C TRP A 64 5.08 -9.67 -7.20
N MET A 65 5.43 -9.00 -8.29
CA MET A 65 5.54 -9.62 -9.60
C MET A 65 7.03 -9.76 -9.93
N CYS A 66 7.57 -10.93 -9.64
CA CYS A 66 9.01 -11.16 -9.63
C CYS A 66 9.43 -12.17 -10.68
N ASP A 67 10.45 -11.79 -11.46
CA ASP A 67 11.19 -12.67 -12.35
C ASP A 67 12.38 -13.23 -11.57
N LEU A 68 12.26 -14.48 -11.09
CA LEU A 68 13.25 -15.11 -10.21
C LEU A 68 14.52 -15.58 -10.95
N ASP A 69 14.58 -15.40 -12.27
CA ASP A 69 15.82 -15.57 -13.03
C ASP A 69 16.76 -14.36 -12.87
N LYS A 70 16.24 -13.23 -12.35
CA LYS A 70 16.99 -12.00 -12.05
C LYS A 70 17.43 -11.93 -10.58
N SER A 71 18.30 -10.96 -10.28
CA SER A 71 18.67 -10.63 -8.89
C SER A 71 17.43 -10.33 -8.04
N ASP A 72 17.48 -10.71 -6.77
CA ASP A 72 16.51 -10.38 -5.73
C ASP A 72 16.17 -8.87 -5.71
N ASP A 73 17.14 -8.02 -6.03
CA ASP A 73 16.99 -6.56 -6.08
C ASP A 73 15.92 -6.09 -7.06
N TYR A 74 15.55 -6.91 -8.06
CA TYR A 74 14.49 -6.60 -9.02
C TYR A 74 13.10 -7.03 -8.53
N CYS A 75 13.02 -7.91 -7.54
CA CYS A 75 11.77 -8.32 -6.92
C CYS A 75 11.38 -7.28 -5.86
N ASN A 76 10.61 -6.27 -6.26
CA ASN A 76 10.17 -5.17 -5.40
C ASN A 76 8.64 -5.13 -5.26
N PRO A 77 8.10 -4.63 -4.14
CA PRO A 77 6.67 -4.46 -3.98
C PRO A 77 6.16 -3.33 -4.88
N SER A 78 4.99 -3.52 -5.47
CA SER A 78 4.22 -2.48 -6.14
C SER A 78 2.94 -2.21 -5.35
N TYR A 79 2.62 -0.93 -5.13
CA TYR A 79 1.48 -0.51 -4.32
C TYR A 79 0.42 0.15 -5.18
N SER A 80 -0.85 -0.18 -4.90
CA SER A 80 -2.00 0.53 -5.45
C SER A 80 -3.07 0.69 -4.40
N PHE A 81 -3.83 1.78 -4.50
CA PHE A 81 -4.80 2.20 -3.50
C PHE A 81 -6.14 2.42 -4.19
N THR A 82 -7.22 1.92 -3.61
CA THR A 82 -8.55 2.01 -4.22
C THR A 82 -9.65 2.04 -3.17
N ARG A 83 -10.78 2.65 -3.51
CA ARG A 83 -12.00 2.59 -2.70
C ARG A 83 -12.81 1.36 -3.08
N LEU A 84 -13.05 0.47 -2.12
CA LEU A 84 -13.71 -0.81 -2.35
C LEU A 84 -15.24 -0.72 -2.24
N ASP A 85 -15.76 0.19 -1.42
CA ASP A 85 -17.21 0.38 -1.20
C ASP A 85 -17.90 1.25 -2.25
N ALA A 86 -17.15 1.77 -3.25
CA ALA A 86 -17.70 2.65 -4.28
C ALA A 86 -18.83 2.00 -5.10
N MET A 87 -18.72 0.69 -5.36
CA MET A 87 -19.75 -0.07 -6.08
C MET A 87 -21.03 -0.26 -5.26
N SER A 88 -20.90 -0.29 -3.94
CA SER A 88 -22.02 -0.49 -3.01
C SER A 88 -22.85 0.78 -2.77
N GLN A 89 -22.34 1.96 -3.15
CA GLN A 89 -23.06 3.23 -2.99
C GLN A 89 -24.40 3.29 -3.75
N LYS A 90 -24.55 2.50 -4.82
CA LYS A 90 -25.78 2.46 -5.63
C LYS A 90 -26.84 1.51 -5.09
N SER A 91 -26.48 0.65 -4.15
CA SER A 91 -27.32 -0.42 -3.61
C SER A 91 -27.31 -0.36 -2.08
N THR A 92 -27.37 0.85 -1.51
CA THR A 92 -27.25 1.09 -0.07
C THR A 92 -28.34 0.32 0.70
N VAL A 93 -27.95 -0.79 1.33
CA VAL A 93 -28.80 -1.59 2.23
C VAL A 93 -28.42 -1.39 3.71
N SER A 94 -27.24 -0.81 3.97
CA SER A 94 -26.78 -0.52 5.33
C SER A 94 -27.58 0.65 5.93
N PRO A 95 -28.09 0.53 7.18
CA PRO A 95 -28.86 1.58 7.88
C PRO A 95 -28.12 2.90 8.07
#